data_AF-A0A3E1K648-F1
#
_entry.id   AF-A0A3E1K648-F1
#
_cell.length_a   1.000
_cell.length_b   1.000
_cell.length_c   1.000
_cell.angle_alpha   90.00
_cell.angle_beta   90.00
_cell.angle_gamma   90.00
#
_symmetry.space_group_name_H-M   'P 1'
#
loop_
_entity.id
_entity.type
_entity.pdbx_description
1 polymer ?
#
loop_
_entity_poly.entity_id
_entity_poly.type
_entity_poly.pdbx_seq_one_letter_code
_entity_poly.pdbx_strand_id
1 'polypeptide(L)'
;MDLFAGSKGSRSYLPEVAPVGATMLEGLGNYSLSIDASSPEVQQWFDQGLALTYGFNHQAAERSFLQAVELDPQCALCWWGAALVL
;
A
#
# COMPACT_ATOMS: atom_id res chain seq x y z
N MET A 1 -7.06 -49.76 22.09
CA MET A 1 -7.98 -48.91 21.27
C MET A 1 -7.82 -47.53 21.86
N ASP A 2 -6.75 -46.86 21.45
CA ASP A 2 -6.27 -45.65 22.12
C ASP A 2 -6.30 -44.53 21.09
N LEU A 3 -7.21 -43.59 21.35
CA LEU A 3 -7.52 -42.44 20.52
C LEU A 3 -6.32 -41.50 20.52
N PHE A 4 -5.56 -41.45 19.42
CA PHE A 4 -4.64 -40.36 19.14
C PHE A 4 -5.46 -39.08 18.91
N ALA A 5 -5.73 -38.35 19.98
CA ALA A 5 -6.14 -36.96 19.92
C ALA A 5 -4.97 -36.12 19.40
N GLY A 6 -4.90 -35.98 18.07
CA GLY A 6 -3.96 -35.06 17.43
C GLY A 6 -4.24 -33.63 17.87
N SER A 7 -3.26 -32.99 18.52
CA SER A 7 -3.30 -31.55 18.77
C SER A 7 -3.29 -30.83 17.42
N LYS A 8 -4.44 -30.30 17.00
CA LYS A 8 -4.50 -29.37 15.88
C LYS A 8 -3.76 -28.10 16.31
N GLY A 9 -2.53 -27.93 15.84
CA GLY A 9 -1.78 -26.69 16.00
C GLY A 9 -2.62 -25.51 15.52
N SER A 10 -2.67 -24.45 16.32
CA SER A 10 -3.39 -23.23 15.98
C SER A 10 -2.82 -22.65 14.70
N ARG A 11 -3.61 -22.68 13.61
CA ARG A 11 -3.30 -21.85 12.44
C ARG A 11 -3.49 -20.40 12.88
N SER A 12 -2.41 -19.62 12.91
CA SER A 12 -2.54 -18.17 13.01
C SER A 12 -3.21 -17.70 11.72
N TYR A 13 -4.43 -17.18 11.84
CA TYR A 13 -5.12 -16.47 10.77
C TYR A 13 -4.72 -14.99 10.71
N LEU A 14 -3.95 -14.54 11.71
CA LEU A 14 -3.38 -13.22 11.70
C LEU A 14 -2.19 -13.26 10.74
N PRO A 15 -2.17 -12.41 9.70
CA PRO A 15 -0.99 -12.27 8.88
C PRO A 15 0.20 -11.86 9.77
N GLU A 16 1.39 -12.32 9.39
CA GLU A 16 2.66 -11.76 9.88
C GLU A 16 2.52 -10.24 9.84
N VAL A 17 2.77 -9.56 10.97
CA VAL A 17 2.56 -8.12 11.08
C VAL A 17 3.33 -7.45 9.94
N ALA A 18 2.59 -6.90 8.98
CA ALA A 18 3.20 -6.28 7.81
C ALA A 18 4.17 -5.18 8.28
N PRO A 19 5.32 -5.01 7.61
CA PRO A 19 6.25 -3.96 7.97
C PRO A 19 5.54 -2.61 8.02
N VAL A 20 5.93 -1.78 8.98
CA VAL A 20 5.44 -0.40 9.09
C VAL A 20 5.90 0.34 7.84
N GLY A 21 4.99 0.56 6.89
CA GLY A 21 5.27 1.10 5.56
C GLY A 21 4.13 0.84 4.57
N ALA A 22 4.30 1.23 3.31
CA ALA A 22 3.35 0.89 2.25
C ALA A 22 3.64 -0.51 1.69
N THR A 23 2.63 -1.21 1.20
CA THR A 23 2.78 -2.47 0.45
C THR A 23 2.08 -2.30 -0.89
N MET A 24 2.70 -2.77 -1.97
CA MET A 24 2.08 -2.73 -3.29
C MET A 24 0.92 -3.74 -3.33
N LEU A 25 -0.27 -3.27 -3.69
CA LEU A 25 -1.50 -4.04 -3.67
C LEU A 25 -1.94 -4.35 -5.10
N GLU A 26 -2.34 -5.61 -5.32
CA GLU A 26 -3.00 -6.02 -6.56
C GLU A 26 -4.51 -5.73 -6.48
N GLY A 27 -5.16 -5.64 -7.63
CA GLY A 27 -6.63 -5.59 -7.70
C GLY A 27 -7.27 -4.22 -7.42
N LEU A 28 -6.48 -3.13 -7.37
CA LEU A 28 -7.00 -1.76 -7.22
C LEU A 28 -7.53 -1.13 -8.52
N GLY A 29 -7.58 -1.89 -9.62
CA GLY A 29 -7.96 -1.42 -10.94
C GLY A 29 -6.79 -0.85 -11.73
N ASN A 30 -7.09 -0.02 -12.73
CA ASN A 30 -6.11 0.57 -13.65
C ASN A 30 -6.20 2.12 -13.67
N TYR A 31 -6.59 2.71 -12.55
CA TYR A 31 -6.59 4.17 -12.39
C TYR A 31 -5.16 4.68 -12.42
N SER A 32 -4.91 5.69 -13.25
CA SER A 32 -3.60 6.33 -13.33
C SER A 32 -3.78 7.80 -13.67
N LEU A 33 -2.96 8.64 -13.05
CA LEU A 33 -2.77 10.03 -13.44
C LEU A 33 -1.29 10.20 -13.72
N SER A 34 -0.93 10.39 -15.00
CA SER A 34 0.47 10.58 -15.38
C SER A 34 1.06 11.80 -14.68
N ILE A 35 2.17 11.59 -13.99
CA ILE A 35 2.93 12.63 -13.29
C ILE A 35 4.36 12.69 -13.83
N ASP A 36 5.06 13.78 -13.53
CA ASP A 36 6.51 13.87 -13.76
C ASP A 36 7.22 13.08 -12.65
N ALA A 37 7.35 11.77 -12.86
CA ALA A 37 7.97 10.83 -11.95
C ALA A 37 9.37 10.43 -12.46
N SER A 38 10.35 10.41 -11.57
CA SER A 38 11.71 9.96 -11.89
C SER A 38 11.82 8.49 -12.31
N SER A 39 10.82 7.66 -11.98
CA SER A 39 10.78 6.24 -12.38
C SER A 39 9.36 5.70 -12.52
N PRO A 40 9.16 4.58 -13.26
CA PRO A 40 7.88 3.89 -13.31
C PRO A 40 7.38 3.39 -11.94
N GLU A 41 8.28 3.20 -10.98
CA GLU A 41 7.92 2.75 -9.63
C GLU A 41 7.26 3.88 -8.82
N VAL A 42 7.76 5.12 -8.96
CA VAL A 42 7.15 6.31 -8.35
C VAL A 42 5.73 6.51 -8.88
N GLN A 43 5.52 6.34 -10.19
CA GLN A 43 4.18 6.41 -10.80
C GLN A 43 3.24 5.33 -10.22
N GLN A 44 3.72 4.10 -10.02
CA GLN A 44 2.90 3.03 -9.43
C GLN A 44 2.48 3.33 -7.99
N TRP A 45 3.39 3.84 -7.16
CA TRP A 45 3.06 4.22 -5.78
C TRP A 45 2.07 5.39 -5.73
N PHE A 46 2.23 6.38 -6.62
CA PHE A 46 1.29 7.49 -6.75
C PHE A 46 -0.09 7.02 -7.21
N ASP A 47 -0.16 6.14 -8.20
CA ASP A 47 -1.42 5.58 -8.72
C ASP A 47 -2.14 4.74 -7.67
N GLN A 48 -1.41 3.92 -6.89
CA GLN A 48 -1.97 3.21 -5.74
C GLN A 48 -2.52 4.19 -4.70
N GLY A 49 -1.78 5.25 -4.38
CA GLY A 49 -2.24 6.31 -3.48
C GLY A 49 -3.55 6.94 -3.94
N LEU A 50 -3.69 7.23 -5.23
CA LEU A 50 -4.93 7.76 -5.82
C LEU A 50 -6.08 6.76 -5.75
N ALA A 51 -5.85 5.49 -6.10
CA ALA A 51 -6.88 4.46 -6.04
C ALA A 51 -7.41 4.28 -4.60
N LEU A 52 -6.52 4.26 -3.61
CA LEU A 52 -6.87 4.17 -2.20
C LEU A 52 -7.55 5.44 -1.68
N THR A 53 -7.17 6.61 -2.19
CA THR A 53 -7.84 7.89 -1.91
C THR A 53 -9.31 7.84 -2.36
N TYR A 54 -9.56 7.40 -3.60
CA TYR A 54 -10.93 7.24 -4.11
C TYR A 54 -11.71 6.12 -3.41
N GLY A 55 -11.02 5.12 -2.86
CA GLY A 55 -11.59 4.07 -2.02
C GLY A 55 -11.77 4.44 -0.54
N PHE A 56 -11.46 5.68 -0.14
CA PHE A 56 -11.53 6.18 1.25
C PHE A 56 -10.63 5.43 2.25
N ASN A 57 -9.56 4.79 1.78
CA ASN A 57 -8.52 4.20 2.64
C ASN A 57 -7.36 5.18 2.81
N HIS A 58 -7.60 6.26 3.55
CA HIS A 58 -6.69 7.39 3.64
C HIS A 58 -5.32 7.03 4.26
N GLN A 59 -5.30 6.20 5.30
CA GLN A 59 -4.04 5.78 5.92
C GLN A 59 -3.14 4.99 4.96
N ALA A 60 -3.71 4.10 4.15
CA ALA A 60 -2.92 3.35 3.16
C ALA A 60 -2.54 4.22 1.96
N ALA A 61 -3.38 5.19 1.60
CA ALA A 61 -3.08 6.18 0.58
C ALA A 61 -1.89 7.06 0.98
N GLU A 62 -1.90 7.62 2.20
CA GLU A 62 -0.80 8.44 2.73
C GLU A 62 0.52 7.67 2.69
N ARG A 63 0.53 6.44 3.20
CA ARG A 63 1.73 5.59 3.14
C ARG A 63 2.21 5.37 1.72
N SER A 64 1.31 5.16 0.76
CA SER A 64 1.68 4.95 -0.66
C SER A 64 2.29 6.22 -1.27
N PHE A 65 1.74 7.39 -0.98
CA PHE A 65 2.31 8.65 -1.43
C PHE A 65 3.66 8.95 -0.78
N LEU A 66 3.81 8.67 0.51
CA LEU A 66 5.10 8.82 1.20
C LEU A 66 6.15 7.83 0.67
N GLN A 67 5.76 6.62 0.27
CA GLN A 67 6.67 5.69 -0.42
C GLN A 67 7.13 6.24 -1.77
N ALA A 68 6.23 6.90 -2.53
CA ALA A 68 6.59 7.58 -3.77
C ALA A 68 7.57 8.74 -3.52
N VAL A 69 7.37 9.49 -2.43
CA VAL A 69 8.27 10.57 -1.98
C VAL A 69 9.65 10.05 -1.58
N GLU A 70 9.74 8.89 -0.92
CA GLU A 70 11.04 8.29 -0.58
C GLU A 70 11.87 7.95 -1.82
N LEU A 71 11.20 7.50 -2.89
CA LEU A 71 11.83 7.19 -4.17
C LEU A 71 12.13 8.45 -4.99
N ASP A 72 11.25 9.46 -4.91
CA ASP A 72 11.40 10.74 -5.61
C ASP A 72 11.02 11.93 -4.71
N PRO A 73 11.98 12.47 -3.94
CA PRO A 73 11.72 13.60 -3.07
C PRO A 73 11.36 14.89 -3.81
N GLN A 74 11.59 14.97 -5.13
CA GLN A 74 11.27 16.12 -5.97
C GLN A 74 9.88 16.01 -6.64
N CYS A 75 9.21 14.87 -6.53
CA CYS A 75 7.86 14.66 -7.04
C CYS A 75 6.83 15.52 -6.27
N ALA A 76 6.51 16.70 -6.81
CA ALA A 76 5.56 17.63 -6.19
C ALA A 76 4.17 17.03 -6.01
N LEU A 77 3.69 16.22 -6.97
CA LEU A 77 2.39 15.57 -6.87
C LEU A 77 2.36 14.45 -5.83
N CYS A 78 3.48 13.77 -5.58
CA CYS A 78 3.58 12.77 -4.52
C CYS A 78 3.39 13.42 -3.14
N TRP A 79 4.05 14.55 -2.90
CA TRP A 79 3.84 15.36 -1.68
C TRP A 79 2.41 15.90 -1.57
N TRP A 80 1.84 16.40 -2.67
CA TRP A 80 0.44 16.82 -2.70
C TRP A 80 -0.51 15.68 -2.33
N GLY A 81 -0.28 14.48 -2.86
CA GLY A 81 -1.08 13.30 -2.55
C GLY A 81 -1.04 12.94 -1.07
N ALA A 82 0.14 12.97 -0.44
CA ALA A 82 0.27 12.73 0.99
C ALA A 82 -0.50 13.77 1.83
N ALA A 83 -0.50 15.04 1.42
CA ALA A 83 -1.23 16.10 2.11
C ALA A 83 -2.75 16.12 1.83
N LEU A 84 -3.20 15.47 0.75
CA LEU A 84 -4.61 15.44 0.33
C LEU A 84 -5.47 14.56 1.24
N VAL A 85 -4.89 13.49 1.79
CA VAL A 85 -5.61 12.43 2.50
C VAL A 85 -5.67 12.69 4.00
N LEU A 86 -6.80 12.34 4.64
CA LEU A 86 -7.11 12.62 6.06
C LEU A 86 -6.56 11.60 7.06
#